data_AF-T0Z1S2-F1
#
_entry.id   AF-T0Z1S2-F1
#
_cell.length_a   1.000
_cell.length_b   1.000
_cell.length_c   1.000
_cell.angle_alpha   90.00
_cell.angle_beta   90.00
_cell.angle_gamma   90.00
#
_symmetry.space_group_name_H-M   'P 1'
#
loop_
_entity.id
_entity.type
_entity.pdbx_description
1 polymer ?
#
loop_
_entity_poly.entity_id
_entity_poly.type
_entity_poly.pdbx_seq_one_letter_code
_entity_poly.pdbx_strand_id
1 'polypeptide(L)'
;VVIVVGKGNNGADGRACAKYLSILGASVGVIEYEDLHERSTPRCDLLIDAVFGFGFHGDLKRSIKTPRGALILSVDMPSGVNSTSGEVAPGTLKSDFCLVLAGLKRGLLSGDAIEVMGESYLCDLGVATNLAGEGTFYQSFDFSEVPTPTQHHKWKSSVAVFSGSQGMEGAA
;
A
#
# COMPACT_ATOMS: atom_id res chain seq x y z
N VAL A 1 19.82 -7.30 5.51
CA VAL A 1 18.34 -7.29 5.37
C VAL A 1 17.74 -8.06 6.54
N VAL A 2 16.73 -7.51 7.19
CA VAL A 2 15.92 -8.24 8.18
C VAL A 2 14.51 -8.37 7.63
N ILE A 3 13.92 -9.55 7.74
CA ILE A 3 12.57 -9.84 7.25
C ILE A 3 11.76 -10.35 8.43
N VAL A 4 10.68 -9.65 8.75
CA VAL A 4 9.73 -10.10 9.77
C VAL A 4 8.60 -10.84 9.07
N VAL A 5 8.36 -12.08 9.45
CA VAL A 5 7.43 -12.97 8.74
C VAL A 5 6.28 -13.41 9.65
N GLY A 6 5.09 -13.47 9.08
CA GLY A 6 3.91 -14.04 9.74
C GLY A 6 3.78 -15.55 9.50
N LYS A 7 2.75 -16.14 10.11
CA LYS A 7 2.41 -17.56 9.91
C LYS A 7 1.66 -17.84 8.60
N GLY A 8 1.02 -16.82 8.02
CA GLY A 8 0.21 -16.96 6.81
C GLY A 8 1.00 -16.87 5.51
N ASN A 9 0.28 -16.72 4.40
CA ASN A 9 0.85 -16.64 3.06
C ASN A 9 1.82 -15.47 2.90
N ASN A 10 1.51 -14.28 3.45
CA ASN A 10 2.43 -13.14 3.39
C ASN A 10 3.80 -13.46 4.02
N GLY A 11 3.81 -14.22 5.11
CA GLY A 11 5.06 -14.69 5.73
C GLY A 11 5.76 -15.77 4.90
N ALA A 12 5.02 -16.60 4.15
CA ALA A 12 5.62 -17.52 3.19
C ALA A 12 6.30 -16.75 2.05
N ASP A 13 5.70 -15.67 1.56
CA ASP A 13 6.30 -14.76 0.56
C ASP A 13 7.58 -14.12 1.11
N GLY A 14 7.55 -13.65 2.37
CA GLY A 14 8.75 -13.15 3.07
C GLY A 14 9.86 -14.19 3.22
N ARG A 15 9.52 -15.45 3.55
CA ARG A 15 10.49 -16.57 3.62
C ARG A 15 11.06 -16.92 2.24
N ALA A 16 10.25 -16.86 1.19
CA ALA A 16 10.74 -17.04 -0.18
C ALA A 16 11.69 -15.91 -0.58
N CYS A 17 11.32 -14.66 -0.30
CA CYS A 17 12.17 -13.48 -0.49
C CYS A 17 13.52 -13.63 0.22
N ALA A 18 13.50 -14.07 1.49
CA ALA A 18 14.71 -14.34 2.27
C ALA A 18 15.68 -15.28 1.55
N LYS A 19 15.15 -16.41 1.05
CA LYS A 19 15.94 -17.40 0.32
C LYS A 19 16.58 -16.81 -0.93
N TYR A 20 15.82 -16.07 -1.73
CA TYR A 20 16.35 -15.44 -2.95
C TYR A 20 17.41 -14.38 -2.65
N LEU A 21 17.18 -13.52 -1.65
CA LEU A 21 18.17 -12.52 -1.25
C LEU A 21 19.47 -13.16 -0.73
N SER A 22 19.38 -14.26 0.03
CA SER A 22 20.55 -15.02 0.46
C SER A 22 21.32 -15.62 -0.72
N ILE A 23 20.62 -16.16 -1.74
CA ILE A 23 21.25 -16.68 -2.96
C ILE A 23 21.98 -15.56 -3.73
N LEU A 24 21.43 -14.36 -3.72
CA LEU A 24 22.04 -13.16 -4.33
C LEU A 24 23.20 -12.58 -3.49
N GLY A 25 23.53 -13.19 -2.34
CA GLY A 25 24.67 -12.80 -1.50
C GLY A 25 24.35 -11.76 -0.42
N ALA A 26 23.08 -11.42 -0.21
CA ALA A 26 22.72 -10.53 0.89
C ALA A 26 22.83 -11.25 2.25
N SER A 27 23.28 -10.51 3.27
CA SER A 27 23.14 -10.96 4.67
C SER A 27 21.68 -10.81 5.09
N VAL A 28 21.00 -11.92 5.36
CA VAL A 28 19.56 -11.98 5.64
C VAL A 28 19.32 -12.57 7.03
N GLY A 29 18.56 -11.85 7.86
CA GLY A 29 17.96 -12.38 9.08
C GLY A 29 16.45 -12.50 8.92
N VAL A 30 15.87 -13.62 9.32
CA VAL A 30 14.42 -13.83 9.35
C VAL A 30 13.97 -13.90 10.81
N ILE A 31 12.92 -13.15 11.14
CA ILE A 31 12.33 -13.08 12.48
C ILE A 31 10.86 -13.46 12.35
N GLU A 32 10.43 -14.50 13.05
CA GLU A 32 9.00 -14.81 13.14
C GLU A 32 8.29 -13.74 13.99
N TYR A 33 7.13 -13.27 13.54
CA TYR A 33 6.40 -12.20 14.23
C TYR A 33 6.01 -12.54 15.67
N GLU A 34 5.86 -13.83 15.99
CA GLU A 34 5.59 -14.26 17.37
C GLU A 34 6.80 -14.13 18.29
N ASP A 35 8.00 -14.19 17.71
CA ASP A 35 9.29 -14.11 18.40
C ASP A 35 9.82 -12.67 18.43
N LEU A 36 9.07 -11.70 17.90
CA LEU A 36 9.38 -10.29 18.07
C LEU A 36 9.35 -9.91 19.54
N HIS A 37 10.54 -9.70 20.09
CA HIS A 37 10.70 -9.14 21.42
C HIS A 37 10.54 -7.62 21.37
N GLU A 38 9.84 -7.05 22.35
CA GLU A 38 9.55 -5.62 22.46
C GLU A 38 10.81 -4.72 22.50
N ARG A 39 11.98 -5.30 22.79
CA ARG A 39 13.21 -4.55 23.07
C ARG A 39 13.91 -4.01 21.84
N SER A 40 13.98 -4.73 20.72
CA SER A 40 14.52 -4.20 19.47
C SER A 40 14.44 -5.18 18.30
N THR A 41 14.35 -4.61 17.09
CA THR A 41 14.72 -5.30 15.84
C THR A 41 16.22 -5.12 15.62
N PRO A 42 16.96 -6.15 15.11
CA PRO A 42 18.38 -6.02 14.81
C PRO A 42 18.67 -4.87 13.83
N ARG A 43 19.89 -4.31 13.89
CA ARG A 43 20.32 -3.30 12.91
C ARG A 43 20.33 -3.90 11.51
N CYS A 44 19.77 -3.19 10.56
CA CYS A 44 19.78 -3.55 9.15
C CYS A 44 19.66 -2.30 8.27
N ASP A 45 20.03 -2.44 7.00
CA ASP A 45 19.85 -1.38 5.98
C ASP A 45 18.43 -1.41 5.38
N LEU A 46 17.79 -2.59 5.40
CA LEU A 46 16.44 -2.84 4.91
C LEU A 46 15.70 -3.79 5.87
N LEU A 47 14.54 -3.34 6.31
CA LEU A 47 13.54 -4.11 7.04
C LEU A 47 12.37 -4.43 6.09
N ILE A 48 12.06 -5.71 5.93
CA ILE A 48 10.92 -6.17 5.15
C ILE A 48 9.82 -6.64 6.11
N ASP A 49 8.67 -5.99 6.04
CA ASP A 49 7.44 -6.40 6.71
C ASP A 49 6.67 -7.36 5.81
N ALA A 50 6.71 -8.64 6.18
CA ALA A 50 5.95 -9.71 5.56
C ALA A 50 5.07 -10.42 6.60
N VAL A 51 4.54 -9.67 7.57
CA VAL A 51 3.73 -10.25 8.65
C VAL A 51 2.31 -10.55 8.21
N PHE A 52 1.57 -9.50 7.84
CA PHE A 52 0.17 -9.60 7.42
C PHE A 52 -0.05 -8.82 6.12
N GLY A 53 -0.61 -9.51 5.11
CA GLY A 53 -1.06 -8.88 3.87
C GLY A 53 -2.54 -8.53 3.94
N PHE A 54 -3.25 -8.67 2.81
CA PHE A 54 -4.67 -8.32 2.69
C PHE A 54 -5.62 -9.04 3.67
N GLY A 55 -5.19 -10.18 4.23
CA GLY A 55 -5.96 -10.97 5.20
C GLY A 55 -5.91 -10.45 6.65
N PHE A 56 -5.27 -9.30 6.91
CA PHE A 56 -5.24 -8.69 8.24
C PHE A 56 -6.62 -8.21 8.70
N HIS A 57 -6.95 -8.49 9.97
CA HIS A 57 -8.16 -8.00 10.63
C HIS A 57 -7.89 -7.76 12.12
N GLY A 58 -8.52 -6.73 12.69
CA GLY A 58 -8.43 -6.41 14.12
C GLY A 58 -7.15 -5.66 14.48
N ASP A 59 -6.54 -6.03 15.61
CA ASP A 59 -5.42 -5.29 16.21
C ASP A 59 -4.07 -5.95 15.96
N LEU A 60 -3.03 -5.12 15.80
CA LEU A 60 -1.64 -5.56 15.87
C LEU A 60 -1.26 -5.86 17.31
N LYS A 61 -0.98 -7.12 17.60
CA LYS A 61 -0.58 -7.57 18.95
C LYS A 61 0.83 -7.11 19.34
N ARG A 62 1.68 -6.84 18.35
CA ARG A 62 3.08 -6.44 18.53
C ARG A 62 3.43 -5.37 17.51
N SER A 63 4.19 -4.37 17.95
CA SER A 63 4.74 -3.34 17.06
C SER A 63 6.13 -3.74 16.58
N ILE A 64 6.38 -3.60 15.28
CA ILE A 64 7.72 -3.75 14.72
C ILE A 64 8.47 -2.45 15.00
N LYS A 65 9.62 -2.51 15.68
CA LYS A 65 10.44 -1.32 15.93
C LYS A 65 11.35 -1.07 14.73
N THR A 66 11.28 0.14 14.17
CA THR A 66 12.16 0.57 13.09
C THR A 66 13.61 0.65 13.56
N PRO A 67 14.54 -0.12 12.96
CA PRO A 67 15.96 0.12 13.16
C PRO A 67 16.34 1.49 12.59
N ARG A 68 17.11 2.28 13.34
CA ARG A 68 17.51 3.62 12.91
C ARG A 68 18.24 3.57 11.56
N GLY A 69 17.71 4.30 10.57
CA GLY A 69 18.29 4.42 9.23
C GLY A 69 18.01 3.24 8.28
N ALA A 70 17.16 2.29 8.68
CA ALA A 70 16.70 1.23 7.78
C ALA A 70 15.60 1.75 6.85
N LEU A 71 15.65 1.34 5.59
CA LEU A 71 14.49 1.40 4.70
C LEU A 71 13.45 0.37 5.12
N ILE A 72 12.17 0.69 4.93
CA ILE A 72 11.04 -0.16 5.28
C ILE A 72 10.27 -0.52 4.01
N LEU A 73 10.19 -1.82 3.72
CA LEU A 73 9.45 -2.38 2.61
C LEU A 73 8.34 -3.28 3.15
N SER A 74 7.08 -2.97 2.86
CA SER A 74 5.96 -3.87 3.16
C SER A 74 5.62 -4.76 1.98
N VAL A 75 5.31 -6.03 2.27
CA VAL A 75 4.86 -7.00 1.28
C VAL A 75 3.34 -7.08 1.35
N ASP A 76 2.71 -6.93 0.19
CA ASP A 76 1.27 -6.86 -0.07
C ASP A 76 0.57 -5.63 0.52
N MET A 77 0.67 -5.44 1.83
CA MET A 77 0.09 -4.35 2.60
C MET A 77 1.04 -4.04 3.77
N PRO A 78 1.12 -2.80 4.27
CA PRO A 78 1.71 -2.56 5.59
C PRO A 78 0.93 -3.35 6.64
N SER A 79 1.63 -4.17 7.44
CA SER A 79 0.97 -4.99 8.44
C SER A 79 0.25 -4.11 9.44
N GLY A 80 -1.05 -4.35 9.63
CA GLY A 80 -1.92 -3.51 10.46
C GLY A 80 -2.93 -2.68 9.68
N VAL A 81 -2.84 -2.64 8.35
CA VAL A 81 -3.82 -1.97 7.49
C VAL A 81 -4.96 -2.91 7.12
N ASN A 82 -6.21 -2.49 7.34
CA ASN A 82 -7.38 -3.21 6.85
C ASN A 82 -7.49 -3.06 5.32
N SER A 83 -7.52 -4.17 4.59
CA SER A 83 -7.52 -4.21 3.12
C SER A 83 -8.79 -3.65 2.46
N THR A 84 -9.88 -3.49 3.21
CA THR A 84 -11.15 -2.98 2.70
C THR A 84 -11.41 -1.55 3.13
N SER A 85 -11.27 -1.23 4.43
CA SER A 85 -11.57 0.10 4.96
C SER A 85 -10.41 1.09 4.86
N GLY A 86 -9.18 0.61 4.84
CA GLY A 86 -7.98 1.45 4.91
C GLY A 86 -7.66 1.96 6.32
N GLU A 87 -8.39 1.49 7.34
CA GLU A 87 -8.09 1.78 8.74
C GLU A 87 -6.72 1.20 9.14
N VAL A 88 -5.98 1.97 9.92
CA VAL A 88 -4.62 1.64 10.36
C VAL A 88 -4.63 1.29 11.84
N ALA A 89 -4.29 0.05 12.17
CA ALA A 89 -4.16 -0.38 13.56
C ALA A 89 -3.00 0.36 14.26
N PRO A 90 -3.13 0.71 15.55
CA PRO A 90 -2.03 1.27 16.32
C PRO A 90 -0.79 0.37 16.29
N GLY A 91 0.38 0.97 16.09
CA GLY A 91 1.64 0.24 15.97
C GLY A 91 1.96 -0.26 14.56
N THR A 92 1.12 0.04 13.56
CA THR A 92 1.44 -0.14 12.14
C THR A 92 2.69 0.67 11.78
N LEU A 93 3.60 0.02 11.08
CA LEU A 93 4.83 0.63 10.63
C LEU A 93 4.57 1.46 9.38
N LYS A 94 5.02 2.72 9.36
CA LYS A 94 5.05 3.50 8.12
C LYS A 94 6.14 2.95 7.22
N SER A 95 5.74 2.53 6.02
CA SER A 95 6.63 1.99 5.00
C SER A 95 7.21 3.12 4.16
N ASP A 96 8.45 2.94 3.69
CA ASP A 96 8.99 3.75 2.61
C ASP A 96 8.44 3.24 1.27
N PHE A 97 8.31 1.92 1.14
CA PHE A 97 7.83 1.24 -0.05
C PHE A 97 6.84 0.11 0.27
N CYS A 98 5.88 -0.14 -0.61
CA CYS A 98 4.94 -1.26 -0.50
C CYS A 98 4.84 -2.04 -1.82
N LEU A 99 5.20 -3.33 -1.80
CA LEU A 99 5.01 -4.24 -2.94
C LEU A 99 3.61 -4.83 -2.89
N VAL A 100 2.67 -4.23 -3.61
CA VAL A 100 1.28 -4.70 -3.65
C VAL A 100 1.19 -5.93 -4.55
N LEU A 101 0.71 -7.06 -4.03
CA LEU A 101 0.72 -8.32 -4.78
C LEU A 101 -0.61 -8.58 -5.49
N ALA A 102 -0.56 -9.01 -6.75
CA ALA A 102 -1.69 -9.37 -7.62
C ALA A 102 -2.67 -8.24 -8.01
N GLY A 103 -3.03 -7.35 -7.08
CA GLY A 103 -4.01 -6.30 -7.34
C GLY A 103 -4.05 -5.26 -6.22
N LEU A 104 -4.44 -4.03 -6.57
CA LEU A 104 -4.68 -2.97 -5.60
C LEU A 104 -5.87 -3.33 -4.70
N LYS A 105 -5.70 -3.18 -3.39
CA LYS A 105 -6.76 -3.37 -2.41
C LYS A 105 -7.44 -2.04 -2.14
N ARG A 106 -8.77 -2.04 -1.98
CA ARG A 106 -9.54 -0.80 -1.76
C ARG A 106 -9.03 0.03 -0.59
N GLY A 107 -8.66 -0.62 0.51
CA GLY A 107 -8.13 0.04 1.70
C GLY A 107 -6.82 0.80 1.44
N LEU A 108 -6.13 0.54 0.33
CA LEU A 108 -4.91 1.26 -0.04
C LEU A 108 -5.17 2.56 -0.83
N LEU A 109 -6.40 2.75 -1.33
CA LEU A 109 -6.75 3.87 -2.20
C LEU A 109 -7.41 5.02 -1.44
N SER A 110 -7.66 4.86 -0.14
CA SER A 110 -8.40 5.82 0.68
C SER A 110 -8.01 5.73 2.14
N GLY A 111 -8.27 6.81 2.89
CA GLY A 111 -8.15 6.84 4.34
C GLY A 111 -6.70 6.84 4.84
N ASP A 112 -6.54 6.36 6.06
CA ASP A 112 -5.28 6.45 6.82
C ASP A 112 -4.16 5.58 6.24
N ALA A 113 -4.49 4.56 5.44
CA ALA A 113 -3.52 3.68 4.79
C ALA A 113 -2.53 4.46 3.88
N ILE A 114 -2.98 5.55 3.26
CA ILE A 114 -2.16 6.41 2.40
C ILE A 114 -0.97 7.00 3.19
N GLU A 115 -1.18 7.27 4.48
CA GLU A 115 -0.15 7.87 5.35
C GLU A 115 0.95 6.87 5.73
N VAL A 116 0.69 5.56 5.63
CA VAL A 116 1.61 4.50 6.08
C VAL A 116 2.14 3.61 4.96
N MET A 117 1.58 3.67 3.76
CA MET A 117 2.00 2.83 2.63
C MET A 117 3.37 3.21 2.04
N GLY A 118 3.71 4.49 2.02
CA GLY A 118 4.85 4.97 1.22
C GLY A 118 4.60 4.85 -0.29
N GLU A 119 5.66 4.70 -1.07
CA GLU A 119 5.55 4.51 -2.52
C GLU A 119 5.17 3.05 -2.84
N SER A 120 4.12 2.84 -3.65
CA SER A 120 3.64 1.50 -3.98
C SER A 120 4.06 1.03 -5.37
N TYR A 121 4.38 -0.25 -5.45
CA TYR A 121 4.63 -0.96 -6.69
C TYR A 121 3.68 -2.14 -6.81
N LEU A 122 2.84 -2.13 -7.83
CA LEU A 122 1.96 -3.26 -8.14
C LEU A 122 2.77 -4.38 -8.82
N CYS A 123 2.87 -5.52 -8.14
CA CYS A 123 3.46 -6.74 -8.66
C CYS A 123 2.36 -7.66 -9.20
N ASP A 124 2.22 -7.71 -10.52
CA ASP A 124 1.34 -8.67 -11.17
C ASP A 124 1.87 -10.10 -10.98
N LEU A 125 1.01 -10.97 -10.45
CA LEU A 125 1.31 -12.39 -10.22
C LEU A 125 0.73 -13.31 -11.32
N GLY A 126 0.20 -12.74 -12.40
CA GLY A 126 -0.42 -13.49 -13.50
C GLY A 126 -1.74 -14.15 -13.11
N VAL A 127 -2.37 -13.69 -12.03
CA VAL A 127 -3.69 -14.18 -11.59
C VAL A 127 -4.74 -13.50 -12.45
N ALA A 128 -5.62 -14.29 -13.07
CA ALA A 128 -6.72 -13.74 -13.85
C ALA A 128 -7.65 -12.92 -12.93
N THR A 129 -7.59 -11.60 -13.05
CA THR A 129 -8.44 -10.63 -12.34
C THR A 129 -9.79 -10.47 -13.02
N ASN A 130 -10.35 -11.55 -13.60
CA ASN A 130 -11.69 -11.54 -14.16
C ASN A 130 -12.72 -11.56 -13.01
N LEU A 131 -12.64 -10.54 -12.16
CA LEU A 131 -13.46 -10.28 -11.00
C LEU A 131 -14.70 -9.56 -11.53
N ALA A 132 -15.70 -10.36 -11.89
CA ALA A 132 -17.02 -9.83 -12.18
C ALA A 132 -17.50 -9.02 -10.96
N GLY A 133 -17.58 -7.69 -11.09
CA GLY A 133 -18.23 -6.82 -10.10
C GLY A 133 -17.36 -5.80 -9.35
N GLU A 134 -16.09 -5.59 -9.72
CA GLU A 134 -15.24 -4.59 -9.04
C GLU A 134 -14.94 -3.38 -9.94
N GLY A 135 -15.00 -2.19 -9.36
CA GLY A 135 -15.01 -0.92 -10.06
C GLY A 135 -13.73 -0.64 -10.87
N THR A 136 -13.87 0.22 -11.88
CA THR A 136 -12.74 0.69 -12.70
C THR A 136 -11.94 1.73 -11.93
N PHE A 137 -10.65 1.46 -11.71
CA PHE A 137 -9.70 2.47 -11.23
C PHE A 137 -9.11 3.19 -12.44
N TYR A 138 -9.21 4.52 -12.45
CA TYR A 138 -8.61 5.35 -13.50
C TYR A 138 -7.35 6.02 -12.98
N GLN A 139 -6.30 5.98 -13.78
CA GLN A 139 -5.05 6.70 -13.57
C GLN A 139 -4.99 7.90 -14.52
N SER A 140 -4.08 8.85 -14.24
CA SER A 140 -3.97 10.08 -15.06
C SER A 140 -3.76 9.81 -16.55
N PHE A 141 -3.08 8.70 -16.90
CA PHE A 141 -2.87 8.33 -18.29
C PHE A 141 -4.12 7.78 -18.99
N ASP A 142 -5.11 7.26 -18.26
CA ASP A 142 -6.39 6.84 -18.88
C ASP A 142 -7.16 8.04 -19.46
N PHE A 143 -6.81 9.24 -19.00
CA PHE A 143 -7.35 10.50 -19.52
C PHE A 143 -6.47 11.13 -20.61
N SER A 144 -5.38 10.49 -21.01
CA SER A 144 -4.48 11.03 -22.05
C SER A 144 -5.14 11.06 -23.44
N GLU A 145 -6.13 10.20 -23.68
CA GLU A 145 -6.87 10.12 -24.94
C GLU A 145 -8.25 10.81 -24.89
N VAL A 146 -8.52 11.65 -23.88
CA VAL A 146 -9.81 12.37 -23.80
C VAL A 146 -9.99 13.22 -25.07
N PRO A 147 -11.03 12.96 -25.89
CA PRO A 147 -11.20 13.63 -27.16
C PRO A 147 -11.34 15.14 -26.98
N THR A 148 -10.47 15.91 -27.64
CA THR A 148 -10.63 17.37 -27.71
C THR A 148 -11.52 17.73 -28.90
N PRO A 149 -12.67 18.42 -28.72
CA PRO A 149 -13.53 18.79 -29.84
C PRO A 149 -12.81 19.70 -30.84
N THR A 150 -12.68 19.27 -32.10
CA THR A 150 -11.94 20.01 -33.14
C THR A 150 -12.74 21.14 -33.80
N GLN A 151 -14.06 21.16 -33.63
CA GLN A 151 -14.93 22.26 -34.06
C GLN A 151 -15.79 22.74 -32.90
N HIS A 152 -15.30 23.78 -32.21
CA HIS A 152 -15.93 24.35 -31.03
C HIS A 152 -16.09 25.87 -31.16
N HIS A 153 -17.20 26.41 -30.66
CA HIS A 153 -17.43 27.85 -30.58
C HIS A 153 -18.22 28.18 -29.30
N LYS A 154 -18.18 29.45 -28.86
CA LYS A 154 -18.76 29.94 -27.58
C LYS A 154 -20.26 29.70 -27.37
N TRP A 155 -20.98 29.19 -28.38
CA TRP A 155 -22.40 28.87 -28.32
C TRP A 155 -22.69 27.35 -28.39
N LYS A 156 -21.65 26.52 -28.50
CA LYS A 156 -21.75 25.05 -28.66
C LYS A 156 -21.64 24.30 -27.33
N SER A 157 -20.97 24.90 -26.35
CA SER A 157 -20.94 24.38 -24.98
C SER A 157 -20.88 25.55 -24.02
N SER A 158 -21.78 25.56 -23.05
CA SER A 158 -21.81 26.50 -21.93
C SER A 158 -22.11 25.70 -20.65
N VAL A 159 -21.59 26.18 -19.53
CA VAL A 159 -21.92 25.66 -18.19
C VAL A 159 -22.45 26.84 -17.39
N ALA A 160 -23.62 26.66 -16.78
CA ALA A 160 -24.11 27.58 -15.76
C ALA A 160 -23.81 26.97 -14.39
N VAL A 161 -23.09 27.71 -13.55
CA VAL A 161 -22.77 27.30 -12.18
C VAL A 161 -23.58 28.18 -11.23
N PHE A 162 -24.40 27.55 -10.38
CA PHE A 162 -25.11 28.21 -9.30
C PHE A 162 -24.41 27.83 -8.00
N SER A 163 -23.56 28.71 -7.50
CA SER A 163 -22.73 28.48 -6.31
C SER A 163 -22.58 29.80 -5.53
N GLY A 164 -22.10 29.70 -4.30
CA GLY A 164 -21.93 30.83 -3.39
C GLY A 164 -23.20 31.18 -2.59
N SER A 165 -22.95 31.83 -1.45
CA SER A 165 -23.96 32.38 -0.55
C SER A 165 -23.34 33.57 0.19
N GLN A 166 -24.12 34.25 1.03
CA GLN A 166 -23.60 35.38 1.83
C GLN A 166 -22.48 34.91 2.77
N GLY A 167 -21.29 35.49 2.65
CA GLY A 167 -20.07 35.08 3.35
C GLY A 167 -19.28 33.92 2.72
N MET A 168 -19.78 33.34 1.62
CA MET A 168 -19.10 32.32 0.82
C MET A 168 -19.06 32.69 -0.66
N GLU A 169 -18.97 33.98 -0.98
CA GLU A 169 -19.07 34.51 -2.34
C GLU A 169 -17.95 34.01 -3.25
N GLY A 170 -16.79 33.64 -2.69
CA GLY A 170 -15.66 33.06 -3.44
C GLY A 170 -15.84 31.61 -3.89
N ALA A 171 -16.96 30.96 -3.54
CA ALA A 171 -17.30 29.62 -4.04
C ALA A 171 -17.94 29.64 -5.43
N ALA A 172 -18.33 30.82 -5.93
CA ALA A 172 -18.89 31.04 -7.27
C ALA A 172 -17.81 31.10 -8.35
#